data_AF-A0A2Z3HXJ1-F1
#
_entry.id   AF-A0A2Z3HXJ1-F1
#
_cell.length_a   1.000
_cell.length_b   1.000
_cell.length_c   1.000
_cell.angle_alpha   90.00
_cell.angle_beta   90.00
_cell.angle_gamma   90.00
#
_symmetry.space_group_name_H-M   'P 1'
#
loop_
_entity.id
_entity.type
_entity.pdbx_description
1 polymer ?
#
loop_
_entity_poly.entity_id
_entity_poly.type
_entity_poly.pdbx_seq_one_letter_code
_entity_poly.pdbx_strand_id
1 'polypeptide(L)'
;MFKKGVYMKYTILLISSLLVFSFSAIAQSTYRWVDSSGQVHYSSKPPAAVDANVKKPETKEETTASLAARLRAEEKAKQEAQKEQIKDSQVDKKEVDDKQAAYNQAAQQKAAQDGAQLQVACESMRKDLATYTNYPRAKVNVDGVVRRLTPEELSTKTNALQNKIKENCQDY
;
A
#
# COMPACT_ATOMS: atom_id res chain seq x y z
N MET A 1 -12.29 27.23 36.07
CA MET A 1 -12.53 25.99 35.30
C MET A 1 -11.60 24.87 35.79
N PHE A 2 -11.97 24.06 36.80
CA PHE A 2 -11.12 22.94 37.28
C PHE A 2 -11.96 21.80 37.91
N LYS A 3 -12.99 21.30 37.22
CA LYS A 3 -13.79 20.17 37.73
C LYS A 3 -14.07 19.03 36.75
N LYS A 4 -13.76 19.17 35.44
CA LYS A 4 -14.14 18.17 34.42
C LYS A 4 -13.36 16.85 34.50
N GLY A 5 -12.11 16.85 34.93
CA GLY A 5 -11.25 15.65 34.96
C GLY A 5 -11.54 14.67 36.10
N VAL A 6 -12.21 15.12 37.16
CA VAL A 6 -12.53 14.30 38.34
C VAL A 6 -13.79 13.49 38.10
N TYR A 7 -14.82 14.07 37.47
CA TYR A 7 -16.06 13.38 37.12
C TYR A 7 -15.86 12.23 36.12
N MET A 8 -14.92 12.37 35.18
CA MET A 8 -14.65 11.35 34.15
C MET A 8 -14.03 10.06 34.71
N LYS A 9 -13.30 10.14 35.83
CA LYS A 9 -12.71 8.96 36.50
C LYS A 9 -13.74 8.20 37.34
N TYR A 10 -14.66 8.92 37.98
CA TYR A 10 -15.74 8.32 38.77
C TYR A 10 -16.82 7.68 37.90
N THR A 11 -17.10 8.22 36.70
CA THR A 11 -18.01 7.57 35.73
C THR A 11 -17.46 6.23 35.23
N ILE A 12 -16.14 6.11 35.00
CA ILE A 12 -15.53 4.85 34.55
C ILE A 12 -15.55 3.79 35.67
N LEU A 13 -15.31 4.20 36.93
CA LEU A 13 -15.40 3.31 38.09
C LEU A 13 -16.83 2.83 38.40
N LEU A 14 -17.85 3.66 38.17
CA LEU A 14 -19.25 3.25 38.35
C LEU A 14 -19.72 2.26 37.28
N ILE A 15 -19.29 2.43 36.03
CA ILE A 15 -19.67 1.54 34.92
C ILE A 15 -18.99 0.17 35.07
N SER A 16 -17.74 0.11 35.54
CA SER A 16 -17.06 -1.18 35.78
C SER A 16 -17.68 -1.94 36.96
N SER A 17 -18.10 -1.25 38.01
CA SER A 17 -18.79 -1.88 39.16
C SER A 17 -20.17 -2.44 38.79
N LEU A 18 -20.87 -1.86 37.81
CA LEU A 18 -22.15 -2.40 37.34
C LEU A 18 -21.99 -3.67 36.49
N LEU A 19 -20.84 -3.85 35.81
CA LEU A 19 -20.64 -4.97 34.89
C LEU A 19 -20.36 -6.30 35.61
N VAL A 20 -19.84 -6.27 36.84
CA VAL A 20 -19.41 -7.47 37.58
C VAL A 20 -20.59 -8.25 38.18
N PHE A 21 -21.79 -7.66 38.29
CA PHE A 21 -22.95 -8.30 38.94
C PHE A 21 -23.80 -9.20 38.01
N SER A 22 -23.40 -9.40 36.76
CA SER A 22 -24.26 -10.03 35.73
C SER A 22 -24.07 -11.55 35.55
N PHE A 23 -23.46 -12.27 36.49
CA PHE A 23 -23.24 -13.72 36.33
C PHE A 23 -23.93 -14.56 37.41
N SER A 24 -25.19 -14.91 37.15
CA SER A 24 -25.86 -16.07 37.76
C SER A 24 -26.90 -16.62 36.78
N ALA A 25 -26.42 -17.25 35.72
CA ALA A 25 -27.25 -18.09 34.85
C ALA A 25 -27.22 -19.52 35.37
N ILE A 26 -28.17 -19.89 36.23
CA ILE A 26 -28.41 -21.29 36.60
C ILE A 26 -29.19 -21.91 35.44
N ALA A 27 -28.55 -22.80 34.68
CA ALA A 27 -29.21 -23.59 33.65
C ALA A 27 -30.22 -24.54 34.31
N GLN A 28 -31.49 -24.14 34.37
CA GLN A 28 -32.57 -25.01 34.84
C GLN A 28 -32.97 -25.94 33.70
N SER A 29 -32.80 -27.25 33.91
CA SER A 29 -33.22 -28.28 32.95
C SER A 29 -34.73 -28.18 32.73
N THR A 30 -35.14 -27.78 31.53
CA THR A 30 -36.53 -27.76 31.11
C THR A 30 -36.86 -29.12 30.50
N TYR A 31 -37.87 -29.79 31.06
CA TYR A 31 -38.31 -31.09 30.56
C TYR A 31 -39.47 -30.91 29.59
N ARG A 32 -39.40 -31.59 28.43
CA ARG A 32 -40.43 -31.57 27.38
C ARG A 32 -41.18 -32.90 27.38
N TRP A 33 -42.50 -32.87 27.46
CA TRP A 33 -43.34 -34.05 27.28
C TRP A 33 -44.55 -33.76 26.39
N VAL A 34 -45.23 -34.81 25.95
CA VAL A 34 -46.44 -34.73 25.12
C VAL A 34 -47.59 -35.36 25.92
N ASP A 35 -48.71 -34.66 26.04
CA ASP A 35 -49.90 -35.18 26.71
C ASP A 35 -50.73 -36.11 25.81
N SER A 36 -51.79 -36.72 26.36
CA SER A 36 -52.68 -37.62 25.64
C SER A 36 -53.46 -36.97 24.48
N SER A 37 -53.45 -35.64 24.39
CA SER A 37 -54.05 -34.89 23.28
C SER A 37 -53.03 -34.51 22.19
N GLY A 38 -51.76 -34.89 22.35
CA GLY A 38 -50.69 -34.59 21.39
C GLY A 38 -50.06 -33.21 21.56
N GLN A 39 -50.41 -32.45 22.61
CA GLN A 39 -49.84 -31.12 22.87
C GLN A 39 -48.53 -31.22 23.63
N VAL A 40 -47.57 -30.38 23.22
CA VAL A 40 -46.20 -30.35 23.78
C VAL A 40 -46.13 -29.37 24.93
N HIS A 41 -45.73 -29.84 26.11
CA HIS A 41 -45.57 -29.02 27.31
C HIS A 41 -44.10 -28.93 27.76
N TYR A 42 -43.75 -27.80 28.37
CA TYR A 42 -42.44 -27.52 28.96
C TYR A 42 -42.61 -27.07 30.43
N SER A 43 -41.93 -27.70 31.38
CA SER A 43 -41.99 -27.30 32.80
C SER A 43 -40.68 -27.56 33.54
N SER A 44 -40.53 -26.85 34.65
CA SER A 44 -39.39 -26.90 35.57
C SER A 44 -39.56 -27.92 36.71
N LYS A 45 -40.70 -28.61 36.82
CA LYS A 45 -40.96 -29.71 37.78
C LYS A 45 -41.81 -30.81 37.11
N PRO A 46 -41.40 -32.09 37.19
CA PRO A 46 -42.17 -33.18 36.58
C PRO A 46 -43.51 -33.38 37.34
N PRO A 47 -44.64 -33.55 36.64
CA PRO A 47 -45.90 -33.89 37.29
C PRO A 47 -45.84 -35.31 37.86
N ALA A 48 -46.28 -35.47 39.12
CA ALA A 48 -46.49 -36.77 39.73
C ALA A 48 -47.69 -37.44 39.04
N ALA A 49 -47.47 -38.64 38.50
CA ALA A 49 -48.46 -39.49 37.82
C ALA A 49 -48.77 -39.13 36.37
N VAL A 50 -47.83 -39.43 35.46
CA VAL A 50 -48.12 -40.04 34.15
C VAL A 50 -46.91 -40.91 33.79
N ASP A 51 -47.12 -42.11 33.23
CA ASP A 51 -46.05 -43.00 32.73
C ASP A 51 -45.18 -42.28 31.70
N ALA A 52 -44.13 -41.64 32.19
CA ALA A 52 -43.22 -40.84 31.40
C ALA A 52 -42.33 -41.79 30.61
N ASN A 53 -42.69 -42.05 29.36
CA ASN A 53 -41.72 -42.49 28.37
C ASN A 53 -40.81 -41.28 28.08
N VAL A 54 -39.84 -41.07 28.98
CA VAL A 54 -38.79 -40.07 28.86
C VAL A 54 -37.91 -40.48 27.68
N LYS A 55 -38.30 -40.08 26.47
CA LYS A 55 -37.35 -40.02 25.36
C LYS A 55 -36.38 -38.89 25.65
N LYS A 56 -35.26 -39.25 26.28
CA LYS A 56 -34.03 -38.44 26.34
C LYS A 56 -33.80 -37.88 24.93
N PRO A 57 -33.60 -36.56 24.73
CA PRO A 57 -33.24 -36.06 23.43
C PRO A 57 -31.94 -36.76 23.03
N GLU A 58 -31.99 -37.54 21.94
CA GLU A 58 -30.79 -38.03 21.28
C GLU A 58 -30.04 -36.80 20.77
N THR A 59 -29.10 -36.33 21.59
CA THR A 59 -27.98 -35.56 21.08
C THR A 59 -27.35 -36.45 20.02
N LYS A 60 -27.52 -36.11 18.74
CA LYS A 60 -26.65 -36.64 17.68
C LYS A 60 -25.25 -36.19 18.06
N GLU A 61 -24.53 -37.02 18.78
CA GLU A 61 -23.10 -36.82 19.00
C GLU A 61 -22.49 -36.70 17.60
N GLU A 62 -21.97 -35.52 17.28
CA GLU A 62 -21.19 -35.35 16.06
C GLU A 62 -20.05 -36.35 16.15
N THR A 63 -20.08 -37.37 15.30
CA THR A 63 -18.98 -38.31 15.21
C THR A 63 -17.73 -37.51 14.86
N THR A 64 -16.59 -37.90 15.44
CA THR A 64 -15.30 -37.28 15.16
C THR A 64 -15.01 -37.20 13.65
N ALA A 65 -15.56 -38.14 12.87
CA ALA A 65 -15.53 -38.13 11.40
C ALA A 65 -16.32 -36.97 10.76
N SER A 66 -17.52 -36.65 11.26
CA SER A 66 -18.37 -35.55 10.74
C SER A 66 -17.75 -34.18 11.06
N LEU A 67 -17.25 -34.00 12.28
CA LEU A 67 -16.56 -32.77 12.68
C LEU A 67 -15.28 -32.57 11.85
N ALA A 68 -14.48 -33.63 11.68
CA ALA A 68 -13.26 -33.56 10.87
C ALA A 68 -13.53 -33.34 9.37
N ALA A 69 -14.68 -33.76 8.84
CA ALA A 69 -15.08 -33.45 7.47
C ALA A 69 -15.44 -31.97 7.30
N ARG A 70 -16.19 -31.40 8.26
CA ARG A 70 -16.58 -29.98 8.25
C ARG A 70 -15.36 -29.05 8.37
N LEU A 71 -14.43 -29.35 9.28
CA LEU A 71 -13.22 -28.53 9.47
C LEU A 71 -12.34 -28.50 8.21
N ARG A 72 -12.18 -29.64 7.52
CA ARG A 72 -11.42 -29.69 6.25
C ARG A 72 -12.12 -28.94 5.12
N ALA A 73 -13.45 -28.98 5.06
CA ALA A 73 -14.21 -28.21 4.09
C ALA A 73 -14.06 -26.69 4.34
N GLU A 74 -14.10 -26.27 5.60
CA GLU A 74 -13.92 -24.88 6.00
C GLU A 74 -12.48 -24.38 5.73
N GLU A 75 -11.48 -25.21 5.99
CA GLU A 75 -10.07 -24.87 5.71
C GLU A 75 -9.81 -24.73 4.20
N LYS A 76 -10.36 -25.63 3.37
CA LYS A 76 -10.29 -25.51 1.91
C LYS A 76 -10.97 -24.24 1.40
N ALA A 77 -12.16 -23.93 1.89
CA ALA A 77 -12.88 -22.70 1.52
C ALA A 77 -12.08 -21.44 1.89
N LYS A 78 -11.42 -21.43 3.06
CA LYS A 78 -10.55 -20.33 3.48
C LYS A 78 -9.30 -20.21 2.60
N GLN A 79 -8.66 -21.33 2.25
CA GLN A 79 -7.47 -21.34 1.38
C GLN A 79 -7.79 -20.90 -0.05
N GLU A 80 -8.95 -21.27 -0.59
CA GLU A 80 -9.40 -20.86 -1.93
C GLU A 80 -9.72 -19.35 -1.96
N ALA A 81 -10.42 -18.83 -0.95
CA ALA A 81 -10.68 -17.39 -0.82
C ALA A 81 -9.37 -16.57 -0.68
N GLN A 82 -8.37 -17.11 0.02
CA GLN A 82 -7.07 -16.45 0.18
C GLN A 82 -6.24 -16.46 -1.11
N LYS A 83 -6.37 -17.50 -1.96
CA LYS A 83 -5.70 -17.57 -3.27
C LYS A 83 -6.26 -16.55 -4.27
N GLU A 84 -7.56 -16.30 -4.27
CA GLU A 84 -8.16 -15.30 -5.16
C GLU A 84 -7.70 -13.88 -4.81
N GLN A 85 -7.65 -13.53 -3.51
CA GLN A 85 -7.21 -12.20 -3.06
C GLN A 85 -5.72 -11.91 -3.37
N ILE A 86 -4.87 -12.94 -3.32
CA ILE A 86 -3.44 -12.81 -3.63
C ILE A 86 -3.21 -12.60 -5.12
N LYS A 87 -4.06 -13.15 -5.99
CA LYS A 87 -3.90 -13.05 -7.45
C LYS A 87 -4.19 -11.64 -7.96
N ASP A 88 -5.25 -11.00 -7.45
CA ASP A 88 -5.63 -9.63 -7.81
C ASP A 88 -4.55 -8.62 -7.36
N SER A 89 -4.10 -8.76 -6.10
CA SER A 89 -3.01 -7.94 -5.53
C SER A 89 -1.67 -8.11 -6.26
N GLN A 90 -1.41 -9.25 -6.89
CA GLN A 90 -0.18 -9.51 -7.65
C GLN A 90 -0.23 -8.96 -9.08
N VAL A 91 -1.41 -8.89 -9.69
CA VAL A 91 -1.59 -8.32 -11.03
C VAL A 91 -1.40 -6.81 -10.99
N ASP A 92 -2.03 -6.13 -10.02
CA ASP A 92 -1.87 -4.69 -9.82
C ASP A 92 -0.42 -4.32 -9.51
N LYS A 93 0.27 -5.12 -8.67
CA LYS A 93 1.68 -4.88 -8.35
C LYS A 93 2.61 -5.09 -9.55
N LYS A 94 2.40 -6.16 -10.34
CA LYS A 94 3.22 -6.40 -11.54
C LYS A 94 3.03 -5.31 -12.60
N GLU A 95 1.80 -4.86 -12.84
CA GLU A 95 1.56 -3.80 -13.82
C GLU A 95 2.18 -2.46 -13.39
N VAL A 96 2.12 -2.14 -12.09
CA VAL A 96 2.78 -0.94 -11.53
C VAL A 96 4.30 -1.06 -11.60
N ASP A 97 4.87 -2.20 -11.24
CA ASP A 97 6.32 -2.45 -11.28
C ASP A 97 6.86 -2.38 -12.72
N ASP A 98 6.14 -2.96 -13.70
CA ASP A 98 6.52 -2.94 -15.12
C ASP A 98 6.45 -1.51 -15.70
N LYS A 99 5.39 -0.74 -15.39
CA LYS A 99 5.27 0.66 -15.81
C LYS A 99 6.37 1.53 -15.18
N GLN A 100 6.69 1.30 -13.91
CA GLN A 100 7.75 2.04 -13.22
C GLN A 100 9.13 1.68 -13.80
N ALA A 101 9.38 0.42 -14.10
CA ALA A 101 10.62 -0.03 -14.74
C ALA A 101 10.80 0.61 -16.13
N ALA A 102 9.75 0.61 -16.95
CA ALA A 102 9.77 1.26 -18.27
C ALA A 102 10.01 2.78 -18.17
N TYR A 103 9.35 3.47 -17.22
CA TYR A 103 9.57 4.89 -16.96
C TYR A 103 11.01 5.17 -16.53
N ASN A 104 11.54 4.39 -15.58
CA ASN A 104 12.91 4.55 -15.08
C ASN A 104 13.94 4.30 -16.20
N GLN A 105 13.74 3.28 -17.04
CA GLN A 105 14.61 3.01 -18.18
C GLN A 105 14.58 4.16 -19.19
N ALA A 106 13.40 4.67 -19.54
CA ALA A 106 13.28 5.81 -20.45
C ALA A 106 13.95 7.07 -19.88
N ALA A 107 13.78 7.33 -18.58
CA ALA A 107 14.43 8.45 -17.89
C ALA A 107 15.96 8.32 -17.89
N GLN A 108 16.49 7.12 -17.65
CA GLN A 108 17.93 6.86 -17.70
C GLN A 108 18.51 7.03 -19.11
N GLN A 109 17.83 6.51 -20.12
CA GLN A 109 18.25 6.67 -21.52
C GLN A 109 18.27 8.14 -21.93
N LYS A 110 17.23 8.90 -21.57
CA LYS A 110 17.18 10.34 -21.83
C LYS A 110 18.30 11.08 -21.09
N ALA A 111 18.51 10.80 -19.81
CA ALA A 111 19.59 11.42 -19.03
C ALA A 111 20.98 11.11 -19.62
N ALA A 112 21.21 9.88 -20.08
CA ALA A 112 22.45 9.49 -20.74
C ALA A 112 22.65 10.20 -22.09
N GLN A 113 21.59 10.34 -22.89
CA GLN A 113 21.64 11.09 -24.15
C GLN A 113 21.90 12.57 -23.92
N ASP A 114 21.17 13.19 -22.99
CA ASP A 114 21.32 14.60 -22.64
C ASP A 114 22.75 14.87 -22.10
N GLY A 115 23.29 13.97 -21.26
CA GLY A 115 24.66 14.05 -20.77
C GLY A 115 25.72 13.93 -21.87
N ALA A 116 25.54 13.00 -22.82
CA ALA A 116 26.45 12.86 -23.95
C ALA A 116 26.41 14.09 -24.88
N GLN A 117 25.23 14.64 -25.13
CA GLN A 117 25.07 15.87 -25.92
C GLN A 117 25.73 17.07 -25.23
N LEU A 118 25.58 17.18 -23.91
CA LEU A 118 26.18 18.26 -23.13
C LEU A 118 27.71 18.17 -23.16
N GLN A 119 28.28 16.97 -23.02
CA GLN A 119 29.73 16.77 -23.14
C GLN A 119 30.26 17.26 -24.50
N VAL A 120 29.64 16.83 -25.60
CA VAL A 120 30.04 17.25 -26.96
C VAL A 120 29.91 18.78 -27.13
N ALA A 121 28.85 19.38 -26.60
CA ALA A 121 28.67 20.82 -26.63
C ALA A 121 29.77 21.56 -25.85
N CYS A 122 30.13 21.06 -24.66
CA CYS A 122 31.20 21.61 -23.84
C CYS A 122 32.57 21.52 -24.52
N GLU A 123 32.88 20.38 -25.15
CA GLU A 123 34.10 20.20 -25.94
C GLU A 123 34.16 21.18 -27.12
N SER A 124 33.04 21.38 -27.84
CA SER A 124 32.96 22.36 -28.92
C SER A 124 33.20 23.78 -28.43
N MET A 125 32.56 24.19 -27.32
CA MET A 125 32.73 25.54 -26.76
C MET A 125 34.17 25.79 -26.32
N ARG A 126 34.85 24.79 -25.72
CA ARG A 126 36.26 24.88 -25.35
C ARG A 126 37.16 25.03 -26.56
N LYS A 127 36.89 24.30 -27.64
CA LYS A 127 37.63 24.40 -28.90
C LYS A 127 37.42 25.75 -29.58
N ASP A 128 36.20 26.28 -29.57
CA ASP A 128 35.89 27.60 -30.10
C ASP A 128 36.61 28.68 -29.31
N LEU A 129 36.59 28.57 -27.97
CA LEU A 129 37.32 29.48 -27.09
C LEU A 129 38.81 29.48 -27.41
N ALA A 130 39.42 28.28 -27.49
CA ALA A 130 40.82 28.13 -27.87
C ALA A 130 41.11 28.70 -29.28
N THR A 131 40.18 28.60 -30.21
CA THR A 131 40.32 29.17 -31.55
C THR A 131 40.37 30.69 -31.51
N TYR A 132 39.46 31.33 -30.77
CA TYR A 132 39.43 32.79 -30.65
C TYR A 132 40.59 33.36 -29.84
N THR A 133 41.07 32.64 -28.83
CA THR A 133 42.21 33.09 -28.01
C THR A 133 43.55 32.89 -28.72
N ASN A 134 43.76 31.74 -29.37
CA ASN A 134 45.05 31.41 -30.00
C ASN A 134 45.18 31.97 -31.42
N TYR A 135 44.07 32.14 -32.14
CA TYR A 135 44.06 32.59 -33.53
C TYR A 135 43.17 33.82 -33.77
N PRO A 136 43.42 34.96 -33.10
CA PRO A 136 42.54 36.14 -33.18
C PRO A 136 42.48 36.80 -34.57
N ARG A 137 43.38 36.44 -35.50
CA ARG A 137 43.41 36.94 -36.88
C ARG A 137 42.82 35.96 -37.90
N ALA A 138 42.31 34.82 -37.45
CA ALA A 138 41.63 33.85 -38.30
C ALA A 138 40.43 34.51 -39.00
N LYS A 139 40.18 34.11 -40.25
CA LYS A 139 38.96 34.50 -40.95
C LYS A 139 37.88 33.47 -40.61
N VAL A 140 36.73 33.95 -40.20
CA VAL A 140 35.54 33.13 -39.90
C VAL A 140 34.40 33.55 -40.82
N ASN A 141 33.49 32.62 -41.09
CA ASN A 141 32.29 32.93 -41.85
C ASN A 141 31.26 33.58 -40.90
N VAL A 142 30.85 34.80 -41.21
CA VAL A 142 29.76 35.52 -40.53
C VAL A 142 28.73 35.83 -41.60
N ASP A 143 27.55 35.21 -41.50
CA ASP A 143 26.41 35.40 -42.42
C ASP A 143 26.76 35.22 -43.90
N GLY A 144 27.58 34.21 -44.21
CA GLY A 144 28.03 33.89 -45.57
C GLY A 144 29.28 34.65 -46.01
N VAL A 145 29.76 35.64 -45.23
CA VAL A 145 30.94 36.44 -45.55
C VAL A 145 32.15 35.99 -44.73
N VAL A 146 33.22 35.58 -45.41
CA VAL A 146 34.47 35.18 -44.76
C VAL A 146 35.32 36.40 -44.45
N ARG A 147 35.29 36.85 -43.19
CA ARG A 147 36.05 38.02 -42.72
C ARG A 147 36.72 37.76 -41.38
N ARG A 148 37.60 38.67 -40.96
CA ARG A 148 38.13 38.66 -39.59
C ARG A 148 37.08 39.26 -38.64
N LEU A 149 37.07 38.76 -37.41
CA LEU A 149 36.34 39.38 -36.32
C LEU A 149 37.05 40.69 -35.92
N THR A 150 36.27 41.70 -35.53
CA THR A 150 36.82 42.89 -34.89
C THR A 150 37.29 42.55 -33.46
N PRO A 151 38.14 43.39 -32.83
CA PRO A 151 38.56 43.16 -31.45
C PRO A 151 37.38 43.10 -30.47
N GLU A 152 36.34 43.89 -30.70
CA GLU A 152 35.12 43.90 -29.89
C GLU A 152 34.34 42.60 -30.06
N GLU A 153 34.08 42.17 -31.30
CA GLU A 153 33.39 40.90 -31.58
C GLU A 153 34.13 39.69 -30.98
N LEU A 154 35.47 39.71 -31.06
CA LEU A 154 36.32 38.66 -30.50
C LEU A 154 36.23 38.62 -28.97
N SER A 155 36.26 39.79 -28.32
CA SER A 155 36.08 39.90 -26.86
C SER A 155 34.70 39.41 -26.44
N THR A 156 33.63 39.85 -27.13
CA THR A 156 32.25 39.41 -26.84
C THR A 156 32.09 37.91 -26.98
N LYS A 157 32.60 37.30 -28.06
CA LYS A 157 32.53 35.84 -28.26
C LYS A 157 33.31 35.07 -27.20
N THR A 158 34.51 35.54 -26.86
CA THR A 158 35.37 34.93 -25.84
C THR A 158 34.69 34.97 -24.48
N ASN A 159 34.19 36.12 -24.05
CA ASN A 159 33.50 36.29 -22.76
C ASN A 159 32.21 35.46 -22.70
N ALA A 160 31.43 35.44 -23.79
CA ALA A 160 30.22 34.63 -23.88
C ALA A 160 30.52 33.13 -23.76
N LEU A 161 31.57 32.64 -24.42
CA LEU A 161 32.01 31.25 -24.31
C LEU A 161 32.53 30.92 -22.90
N GLN A 162 33.34 31.78 -22.31
CA GLN A 162 33.82 31.61 -20.93
C GLN A 162 32.67 31.50 -19.93
N ASN A 163 31.67 32.38 -20.04
CA ASN A 163 30.49 32.33 -19.18
C ASN A 163 29.69 31.04 -19.40
N LYS A 164 29.42 30.66 -20.66
CA LYS A 164 28.68 29.43 -20.97
C LYS A 164 29.38 28.17 -20.48
N ILE A 165 30.71 28.11 -20.62
CA ILE A 165 31.51 26.99 -20.10
C ILE A 165 31.43 26.96 -18.58
N LYS A 166 31.54 28.13 -17.92
CA LYS A 166 31.42 28.22 -16.46
C LYS A 166 30.03 27.83 -15.96
N GLU A 167 28.97 28.12 -16.70
CA GLU A 167 27.59 27.81 -16.30
C GLU A 167 27.21 26.35 -16.54
N ASN A 168 27.63 25.77 -17.68
CA ASN A 168 27.09 24.50 -18.16
C ASN A 168 28.11 23.34 -18.17
N CYS A 169 29.40 23.62 -17.99
CA CYS A 169 30.49 22.66 -18.23
C CYS A 169 31.46 22.55 -17.04
N GLN A 170 30.98 22.72 -15.81
CA GLN A 170 31.84 22.57 -14.62
C GLN A 170 32.23 21.10 -14.39
N ASP A 171 31.34 20.18 -14.71
CA ASP A 171 31.48 18.74 -14.43
C ASP A 171 31.89 17.90 -15.65
N TYR A 172 32.05 18.53 -16.82
CA TYR A 172 32.44 17.92 -18.11
C TYR A 172 33.75 18.53 -18.57
#